data_AF-A0A813C133-F1
#
_entry.id   AF-A0A813C133-F1
#
_cell.length_a   1.000
_cell.length_b   1.000
_cell.length_c   1.000
_cell.angle_alpha   90.00
_cell.angle_beta   90.00
_cell.angle_gamma   90.00
#
_symmetry.space_group_name_H-M   'P 1'
#
loop_
_entity.id
_entity.type
_entity.pdbx_description
1 polymer ?
#
loop_
_entity_poly.entity_id
_entity_poly.type
_entity_poly.pdbx_seq_one_letter_code
_entity_poly.pdbx_strand_id
1 'polypeptide(L)'
;MRLGGECLAAEDVNNSTKVGWKCQHGHMWQARPSDVLNKNSWCPHCRKIGLPRLQVHAATLGGRCLAKSYKHSRDKLWWECELGHRWEASASNVLHGKTWCPQCAASIWRTEADIRSILETIFHPADFPSCYPPFLKGLQLDGYCLDLQLAFEYQGEQHYDPENYFHFGDPSNFHAQQDRDARKVELCKHAGVRLLIIPCFVNDKRTFVLTALLQWFTWAQIAQPELPG
;
A
#
# COMPACT_ATOMS: atom_id res chain seq x y z
N MET A 1 19.18 -14.13 -29.24
CA MET A 1 18.83 -12.72 -29.53
C MET A 1 17.81 -12.24 -28.49
N ARG A 2 18.23 -11.46 -27.48
CA ARG A 2 17.39 -11.17 -26.28
C ARG A 2 16.94 -9.70 -26.11
N LEU A 3 17.29 -8.78 -27.02
CA LEU A 3 17.16 -7.33 -26.77
C LEU A 3 16.51 -6.50 -27.91
N GLY A 4 15.88 -7.17 -28.88
CA GLY A 4 14.96 -6.53 -29.85
C GLY A 4 15.54 -5.46 -30.79
N GLY A 5 16.87 -5.41 -31.00
CA GLY A 5 17.50 -4.42 -31.87
C GLY A 5 18.42 -5.01 -32.93
N GLU A 6 18.87 -4.16 -33.84
CA GLU A 6 19.68 -4.51 -35.02
C GLU A 6 21.10 -3.93 -34.94
N CYS A 7 22.08 -4.71 -35.42
CA CYS A 7 23.43 -4.24 -35.68
C CYS A 7 23.45 -3.60 -37.08
N LEU A 8 23.97 -2.38 -37.19
CA LEU A 8 24.02 -1.60 -38.44
C LEU A 8 25.35 -1.75 -39.18
N ALA A 9 26.17 -2.73 -38.79
CA ALA A 9 27.45 -3.00 -39.45
C ALA A 9 27.24 -3.67 -40.81
N ALA A 10 28.00 -3.24 -41.82
CA ALA A 10 28.25 -4.06 -43.00
C ALA A 10 29.21 -5.21 -42.63
N GLU A 11 29.15 -6.31 -43.39
CA GLU A 11 29.74 -7.65 -43.17
C GLU A 11 30.94 -7.80 -42.21
N ASP A 12 30.90 -8.90 -41.44
CA ASP A 12 31.96 -9.51 -40.61
C ASP A 12 32.92 -8.56 -39.90
N VAL A 13 32.36 -7.66 -39.10
CA VAL A 13 33.15 -6.81 -38.21
C VAL A 13 33.61 -7.59 -36.97
N ASN A 14 34.91 -7.52 -36.68
CA ASN A 14 35.50 -8.16 -35.51
C ASN A 14 34.86 -7.68 -34.18
N ASN A 15 34.94 -8.52 -33.14
CA ASN A 15 34.31 -8.27 -31.83
C ASN A 15 34.84 -7.06 -31.04
N SER A 16 35.89 -6.40 -31.54
CA SER A 16 36.61 -5.32 -30.85
C SER A 16 36.42 -3.93 -31.49
N THR A 17 35.92 -3.88 -32.72
CA THR A 17 35.62 -2.64 -33.43
C THR A 17 34.23 -2.13 -33.03
N LYS A 18 34.11 -0.81 -32.82
CA LYS A 18 32.80 -0.20 -32.55
C LYS A 18 31.97 -0.20 -33.83
N VAL A 19 30.76 -0.72 -33.75
CA VAL A 19 29.78 -0.71 -34.84
C VAL A 19 28.52 0.05 -34.43
N GLY A 20 27.73 0.46 -35.41
CA GLY A 20 26.42 1.07 -35.17
C GLY A 20 25.41 0.04 -34.69
N TRP A 21 24.55 0.43 -33.76
CA TRP A 21 23.46 -0.38 -33.22
C TRP A 21 22.19 0.46 -33.17
N LYS A 22 21.04 -0.19 -33.32
CA LYS A 22 19.72 0.42 -33.17
C LYS A 22 18.82 -0.47 -32.33
N CYS A 23 18.17 0.08 -31.29
CA CYS A 23 17.27 -0.69 -30.43
C CYS A 23 15.84 -0.66 -30.96
N GLN A 24 14.95 -1.49 -30.39
CA GLN A 24 13.51 -1.50 -30.72
C GLN A 24 12.82 -0.13 -30.58
N HIS A 25 13.37 0.78 -29.77
CA HIS A 25 12.85 2.15 -29.58
C HIS A 25 13.48 3.16 -30.57
N GLY A 26 14.24 2.71 -31.56
CA GLY A 26 14.84 3.55 -32.60
C GLY A 26 16.10 4.31 -32.19
N HIS A 27 16.60 4.18 -30.96
CA HIS A 27 17.84 4.84 -30.53
C HIS A 27 19.05 4.21 -31.22
N MET A 28 19.88 5.05 -31.83
CA MET A 28 21.13 4.65 -32.48
C MET A 28 22.34 4.97 -31.59
N TRP A 29 23.28 4.04 -31.45
CA TRP A 29 24.54 4.26 -30.72
C TRP A 29 25.69 3.45 -31.30
N GLN A 30 26.93 3.75 -30.90
CA GLN A 30 28.12 2.97 -31.25
C GLN A 30 28.63 2.16 -30.06
N ALA A 31 28.85 0.86 -30.27
CA ALA A 31 29.40 -0.04 -29.26
C ALA A 31 30.11 -1.23 -29.92
N ARG A 32 30.99 -1.91 -29.16
CA ARG A 32 31.65 -3.14 -29.62
C ARG A 32 30.67 -4.32 -29.54
N PRO A 33 30.69 -5.26 -30.50
CA PRO A 33 29.92 -6.50 -30.39
C PRO A 33 30.16 -7.25 -29.09
N SER A 34 31.41 -7.30 -28.60
CA SER A 34 31.73 -7.92 -27.31
C SER A 34 31.07 -7.24 -26.10
N ASP A 35 30.94 -5.91 -26.08
CA ASP A 35 30.29 -5.20 -24.97
C ASP A 35 28.76 -5.44 -24.99
N VAL A 36 28.17 -5.48 -26.19
CA VAL A 36 26.74 -5.65 -26.40
C VAL A 36 26.28 -7.09 -26.18
N LEU A 37 27.02 -8.06 -26.73
CA LEU A 37 26.67 -9.49 -26.70
C LEU A 37 27.12 -10.18 -25.42
N ASN A 38 28.28 -9.81 -24.87
CA ASN A 38 28.89 -10.56 -23.75
C ASN A 38 28.81 -9.84 -22.41
N LYS A 39 28.74 -8.49 -22.37
CA LYS A 39 28.73 -7.71 -21.12
C LYS A 39 27.35 -7.16 -20.74
N ASN A 40 26.28 -7.60 -21.41
CA ASN A 40 24.91 -7.12 -21.18
C ASN A 40 24.77 -5.59 -21.30
N SER A 41 25.72 -4.92 -21.97
CA SER A 41 25.74 -3.47 -22.13
C SER A 41 24.91 -3.08 -23.34
N TRP A 42 23.61 -2.97 -23.15
CA TRP A 42 22.67 -2.57 -24.20
C TRP A 42 22.49 -1.05 -24.28
N CYS A 43 21.68 -0.62 -25.24
CA CYS A 43 21.32 0.77 -25.58
C CYS A 43 21.43 1.75 -24.39
N PRO A 44 22.39 2.69 -24.40
CA PRO A 44 22.59 3.62 -23.28
C PRO A 44 21.42 4.60 -23.10
N HIS A 45 20.65 4.85 -24.17
CA HIS A 45 19.44 5.66 -24.13
C HIS A 45 18.28 4.92 -23.45
N CYS A 46 18.09 3.62 -23.72
CA CYS A 46 17.12 2.80 -23.00
C CYS A 46 17.55 2.48 -21.57
N ARG A 47 18.87 2.44 -21.31
CA ARG A 47 19.41 2.30 -19.96
C ARG A 47 19.11 3.50 -19.09
N LYS A 48 19.07 4.72 -19.66
CA LYS A 48 18.50 5.88 -18.98
C LYS A 48 17.00 5.62 -18.81
N ILE A 49 16.57 5.49 -17.56
CA ILE A 49 15.15 5.44 -17.25
C ILE A 49 14.56 6.78 -17.73
N GLY A 50 13.75 6.77 -18.77
CA GLY A 50 13.08 8.01 -19.19
C GLY A 50 12.10 8.48 -18.11
N LEU A 51 11.91 9.80 -17.98
CA LEU A 51 10.81 10.34 -17.18
C LEU A 51 9.45 9.68 -17.52
N PRO A 52 9.13 9.35 -18.80
CA PRO A 52 7.91 8.61 -19.12
C PRO A 52 7.80 7.26 -18.42
N ARG A 53 8.91 6.52 -18.26
CA ARG A 53 8.90 5.23 -17.55
C ARG A 53 8.59 5.42 -16.06
N LEU A 54 9.09 6.48 -15.45
CA LEU A 54 8.79 6.81 -14.05
C LEU A 54 7.33 7.21 -13.87
N GLN A 55 6.78 7.98 -14.80
CA GLN A 55 5.38 8.40 -14.79
C GLN A 55 4.45 7.20 -14.96
N VAL A 56 4.74 6.29 -15.89
CA VAL A 56 3.99 5.03 -16.06
C VAL A 56 4.07 4.18 -14.80
N HIS A 57 5.27 4.00 -14.22
CA HIS A 57 5.42 3.23 -12.98
C HIS A 57 4.66 3.84 -11.80
N ALA A 58 4.72 5.16 -11.64
CA ALA A 58 3.93 5.86 -10.63
C ALA A 58 2.43 5.63 -10.84
N ALA A 59 1.96 5.71 -12.08
CA ALA A 59 0.56 5.46 -12.44
C ALA A 59 0.13 4.01 -12.14
N THR A 60 0.99 3.02 -12.38
CA THR A 60 0.71 1.62 -12.00
C THR A 60 0.58 1.40 -10.49
N LEU A 61 1.14 2.31 -9.68
CA LEU A 61 1.03 2.32 -8.23
C LEU A 61 -0.07 3.29 -7.73
N GLY A 62 -0.99 3.69 -8.62
CA GLY A 62 -2.11 4.59 -8.30
C GLY A 62 -1.69 6.05 -8.06
N GLY A 63 -0.47 6.45 -8.41
CA GLY A 63 0.01 7.81 -8.16
C GLY A 63 0.67 8.46 -9.37
N ARG A 64 1.44 9.52 -9.12
CA ARG A 64 2.10 10.32 -10.16
C ARG A 64 3.49 10.76 -9.77
N CYS A 65 4.38 10.77 -10.76
CA CYS A 65 5.66 11.45 -10.66
C CYS A 65 5.44 12.92 -11.01
N LEU A 66 5.75 13.83 -10.07
CA LEU A 66 5.55 15.28 -10.24
C LEU A 66 6.74 15.96 -10.94
N ALA A 67 7.83 15.23 -11.18
CA ALA A 67 9.02 15.77 -11.84
C ALA A 67 8.73 16.13 -13.31
N LYS A 68 9.21 17.30 -13.74
CA LYS A 68 9.18 17.72 -15.16
C LYS A 68 10.44 17.31 -15.93
N SER A 69 11.56 17.10 -15.22
CA SER A 69 12.82 16.60 -15.77
C SER A 69 13.67 16.03 -14.64
N TYR A 70 14.63 15.17 -14.97
CA TYR A 70 15.65 14.71 -14.03
C TYR A 70 16.92 14.27 -14.76
N LYS A 71 18.09 14.32 -14.10
CA LYS A 71 19.40 14.12 -14.76
C LYS A 71 19.99 12.74 -14.44
N HIS A 72 19.85 12.28 -13.21
CA HIS A 72 20.45 11.04 -12.71
C HIS A 72 19.47 10.20 -11.88
N SER A 73 19.62 8.88 -11.90
CA SER A 73 18.72 7.95 -11.19
C SER A 73 18.69 8.11 -9.66
N ARG A 74 19.68 8.82 -9.09
CA ARG A 74 19.78 9.14 -7.67
C ARG A 74 19.15 10.48 -7.31
N ASP A 75 18.80 11.31 -8.30
CA ASP A 75 18.14 12.59 -8.06
C ASP A 75 16.83 12.35 -7.32
N LYS A 76 16.60 13.16 -6.30
CA LYS A 76 15.35 13.16 -5.54
C LYS A 76 14.26 13.82 -6.39
N LEU A 77 13.17 13.08 -6.57
CA LEU A 77 12.00 13.52 -7.33
C LEU A 77 10.82 13.57 -6.38
N TRP A 78 9.88 14.47 -6.69
CA TRP A 78 8.60 14.54 -6.00
C TRP A 78 7.63 13.51 -6.59
N TRP A 79 6.98 12.77 -5.70
CA TRP A 79 5.98 11.77 -5.99
C TRP A 79 4.71 12.08 -5.22
N GLU A 80 3.58 11.63 -5.76
CA GLU A 80 2.27 11.71 -5.11
C GLU A 80 1.56 10.37 -5.28
N CYS A 81 0.96 9.84 -4.22
CA CYS A 81 0.15 8.62 -4.31
C CYS A 81 -1.33 8.96 -4.51
N GLU A 82 -2.17 7.95 -4.67
CA GLU A 82 -3.61 8.11 -4.88
C GLU A 82 -4.30 8.91 -3.77
N LEU A 83 -3.82 8.77 -2.53
CA LEU A 83 -4.32 9.50 -1.35
C LEU A 83 -3.81 10.95 -1.26
N GLY A 84 -3.06 11.43 -2.27
CA GLY A 84 -2.54 12.80 -2.30
C GLY A 84 -1.30 13.04 -1.43
N HIS A 85 -0.77 12.03 -0.74
CA HIS A 85 0.48 12.18 0.02
C HIS A 85 1.63 12.50 -0.93
N ARG A 86 2.40 13.54 -0.62
CA ARG A 86 3.59 13.94 -1.38
C ARG A 86 4.86 13.60 -0.62
N TRP A 87 5.84 13.04 -1.33
CA TRP A 87 7.15 12.75 -0.75
C TRP A 87 8.27 12.85 -1.78
N GLU A 88 9.50 12.93 -1.27
CA GLU A 88 10.70 12.99 -2.09
C GLU A 88 11.47 11.66 -2.04
N ALA A 89 11.69 11.05 -3.21
CA ALA A 89 12.43 9.80 -3.33
C ALA A 89 13.22 9.74 -4.64
N SER A 90 14.29 8.95 -4.67
CA SER A 90 15.04 8.76 -5.91
C SER A 90 14.28 7.87 -6.88
N ALA A 91 14.47 8.09 -8.18
CA ALA A 91 13.93 7.24 -9.23
C ALA A 91 14.31 5.75 -9.03
N SER A 92 15.54 5.50 -8.58
CA SER A 92 15.99 4.14 -8.27
C SER A 92 15.22 3.50 -7.11
N ASN A 93 14.94 4.25 -6.04
CA ASN A 93 14.21 3.73 -4.89
C ASN A 93 12.76 3.43 -5.23
N VAL A 94 12.11 4.26 -6.05
CA VAL A 94 10.72 4.02 -6.45
C VAL A 94 10.57 2.85 -7.41
N LEU A 95 11.52 2.65 -8.32
CA LEU A 95 11.45 1.57 -9.31
C LEU A 95 11.84 0.20 -8.74
N HIS A 96 12.79 0.16 -7.82
CA HIS A 96 13.38 -1.10 -7.33
C HIS A 96 13.23 -1.29 -5.82
N GLY A 97 12.87 -0.24 -5.08
CA GLY A 97 12.54 -0.36 -3.67
C GLY A 97 11.20 -1.05 -3.52
N LYS A 98 11.07 -1.87 -2.48
CA LYS A 98 9.81 -2.55 -2.11
C LYS A 98 8.82 -1.59 -1.41
N THR A 99 9.00 -0.28 -1.57
CA THR A 99 8.23 0.75 -0.85
C THR A 99 7.84 1.87 -1.81
N TRP A 100 6.59 2.34 -1.67
CA TRP A 100 6.01 3.37 -2.53
C TRP A 100 5.85 4.69 -1.77
N CYS A 101 4.74 4.85 -1.05
CA CYS A 101 4.47 6.04 -0.25
C CYS A 101 4.81 5.75 1.23
N PRO A 102 5.72 6.52 1.87
CA PRO A 102 6.10 6.28 3.26
C PRO A 102 4.94 6.54 4.23
N GLN A 103 4.04 7.47 3.91
CA GLN A 103 2.85 7.74 4.72
C GLN A 103 1.84 6.60 4.60
N CYS A 104 1.62 6.06 3.39
CA CYS A 104 0.79 4.87 3.22
C CYS A 104 1.42 3.65 3.91
N ALA A 105 2.73 3.45 3.75
CA ALA A 105 3.45 2.39 4.42
C ALA A 105 3.31 2.49 5.95
N ALA A 106 3.45 3.68 6.52
CA ALA A 106 3.21 3.91 7.94
C ALA A 106 1.74 3.70 8.34
N SER A 107 0.79 4.04 7.47
CA SER A 107 -0.65 3.89 7.73
C SER A 107 -1.12 2.43 7.77
N ILE A 108 -0.41 1.52 7.12
CA ILE A 108 -0.64 0.07 7.21
C ILE A 108 -0.31 -0.42 8.63
N TRP A 109 0.62 0.24 9.33
CA TRP A 109 1.02 -0.09 10.70
C TRP A 109 0.25 0.70 11.78
N ARG A 110 -0.76 1.50 11.40
CA ARG A 110 -1.59 2.25 12.36
C ARG A 110 -2.56 1.33 13.09
N THR A 111 -2.57 1.43 14.41
CA THR A 111 -2.94 0.39 15.39
C THR A 111 -4.38 0.54 15.89
N GLU A 112 -4.80 -0.37 16.77
CA GLU A 112 -6.02 -0.25 17.60
C GLU A 112 -6.23 1.15 18.19
N ALA A 113 -5.14 1.79 18.66
CA ALA A 113 -5.18 3.11 19.28
C ALA A 113 -5.62 4.22 18.30
N ASP A 114 -5.26 4.11 17.02
CA ASP A 114 -5.64 5.10 16.01
C ASP A 114 -7.14 5.00 15.69
N ILE A 115 -7.68 3.78 15.62
CA ILE A 115 -9.12 3.56 15.42
C ILE A 115 -9.92 4.09 16.60
N ARG A 116 -9.46 3.81 17.84
CA ARG A 116 -10.05 4.36 19.05
C ARG A 116 -10.11 5.88 18.99
N SER A 117 -8.98 6.54 18.69
CA SER A 117 -8.90 8.00 18.61
C SER A 117 -9.84 8.58 17.54
N ILE A 118 -9.96 7.93 16.38
CA ILE A 118 -10.91 8.34 15.33
C ILE A 118 -12.35 8.29 15.85
N LEU A 119 -12.74 7.19 16.51
CA LEU A 119 -14.10 7.01 17.03
C LEU A 119 -14.42 8.00 18.17
N GLU A 120 -13.50 8.18 19.12
CA GLU A 120 -13.64 9.14 20.22
C GLU A 120 -13.70 10.59 19.70
N THR A 121 -13.00 10.89 18.61
CA THR A 121 -13.13 12.18 17.92
C THR A 121 -14.51 12.34 17.29
N ILE A 122 -15.00 11.33 16.57
CA ILE A 122 -16.31 11.39 15.88
C ILE A 122 -17.44 11.55 16.91
N PHE A 123 -17.39 10.79 18.00
CA PHE A 123 -18.47 10.69 18.98
C PHE A 123 -18.19 11.44 20.29
N HIS A 124 -17.30 12.43 20.29
CA HIS A 124 -16.95 13.18 21.49
C HIS A 124 -18.22 13.65 22.25
N PRO A 125 -18.34 13.41 23.57
CA PRO A 125 -17.30 12.96 24.50
C PRO A 125 -17.29 11.45 24.80
N ALA A 126 -17.82 10.60 23.92
CA ALA A 126 -17.87 9.16 24.15
C ALA A 126 -16.47 8.51 24.12
N ASP A 127 -16.23 7.60 25.07
CA ASP A 127 -15.00 6.80 25.18
C ASP A 127 -15.20 5.38 24.64
N PHE A 128 -14.13 4.77 24.13
CA PHE A 128 -14.13 3.38 23.64
C PHE A 128 -13.06 2.51 24.33
N PRO A 129 -13.24 2.21 25.63
CA PRO A 129 -12.30 1.37 26.36
C PRO A 129 -12.30 -0.08 25.86
N SER A 130 -11.13 -0.70 25.83
CA SER A 130 -11.02 -2.15 25.67
C SER A 130 -11.68 -2.85 26.86
N CYS A 131 -12.50 -3.87 26.62
CA CYS A 131 -13.24 -4.52 27.70
C CYS A 131 -13.60 -5.97 27.41
N TYR A 132 -14.07 -6.68 28.45
CA TYR A 132 -14.60 -8.04 28.38
C TYR A 132 -16.09 -8.02 28.77
N PRO A 133 -17.00 -7.63 27.86
CA PRO A 133 -18.41 -7.55 28.19
C PRO A 133 -18.95 -8.91 28.61
N PRO A 134 -19.85 -8.99 29.63
CA PRO A 134 -20.42 -10.27 30.06
C PRO A 134 -21.08 -11.07 28.93
N PHE A 135 -21.70 -10.38 27.97
CA PHE A 135 -22.36 -11.02 26.82
C PHE A 135 -21.39 -11.73 25.86
N LEU A 136 -20.09 -11.39 25.90
CA LEU A 136 -19.05 -12.02 25.08
C LEU A 136 -18.48 -13.31 25.67
N LYS A 137 -18.99 -13.78 26.82
CA LYS A 137 -18.62 -15.08 27.42
C LYS A 137 -17.09 -15.28 27.53
N GLY A 138 -16.37 -14.24 27.97
CA GLY A 138 -14.92 -14.26 28.18
C GLY A 138 -14.07 -13.77 26.99
N LEU A 139 -14.68 -13.30 25.91
CA LEU A 139 -13.96 -12.66 24.80
C LEU A 139 -13.83 -11.14 25.01
N GLN A 140 -12.72 -10.57 24.52
CA GLN A 140 -12.42 -9.14 24.58
C GLN A 140 -12.96 -8.40 23.35
N LEU A 141 -13.32 -7.13 23.54
CA LEU A 141 -13.44 -6.12 22.48
C LEU A 141 -12.29 -5.11 22.57
N ASP A 142 -11.74 -4.71 21.43
CA ASP A 142 -10.71 -3.68 21.35
C ASP A 142 -11.23 -2.32 21.82
N GLY A 143 -12.49 -2.00 21.52
CA GLY A 143 -13.19 -0.89 22.15
C GLY A 143 -14.69 -1.03 22.10
N TYR A 144 -15.38 -0.58 23.15
CA TYR A 144 -16.84 -0.63 23.24
C TYR A 144 -17.39 0.57 24.00
N CYS A 145 -18.36 1.24 23.38
CA CYS A 145 -19.16 2.29 24.00
C CYS A 145 -20.58 1.77 24.26
N LEU A 146 -20.97 1.73 25.54
CA LEU A 146 -22.29 1.25 25.97
C LEU A 146 -23.41 2.18 25.48
N ASP A 147 -23.23 3.49 25.58
CA ASP A 147 -24.26 4.48 25.23
C ASP A 147 -24.61 4.43 23.74
N LEU A 148 -23.59 4.21 22.90
CA LEU A 148 -23.76 4.07 21.46
C LEU A 148 -24.10 2.65 21.04
N GLN A 149 -24.04 1.66 21.94
CA GLN A 149 -24.09 0.23 21.58
C GLN A 149 -23.19 -0.08 20.38
N LEU A 150 -21.98 0.48 20.39
CA LEU A 150 -21.03 0.44 19.28
C LEU A 150 -19.70 -0.10 19.79
N ALA A 151 -19.22 -1.15 19.14
CA ALA A 151 -17.94 -1.78 19.40
C ALA A 151 -17.06 -1.75 18.14
N PHE A 152 -15.75 -1.84 18.31
CA PHE A 152 -14.83 -2.06 17.20
C PHE A 152 -13.79 -3.15 17.49
N GLU A 153 -13.27 -3.74 16.41
CA GLU A 153 -12.18 -4.72 16.39
C GLU A 153 -11.20 -4.38 15.25
N TYR A 154 -9.92 -4.30 15.56
CA TYR A 154 -8.84 -4.11 14.59
C TYR A 154 -8.20 -5.46 14.26
N GLN A 155 -8.35 -5.91 13.01
CA GLN A 155 -7.87 -7.22 12.58
C GLN A 155 -6.56 -7.10 11.80
N GLY A 156 -5.50 -7.73 12.33
CA GLY A 156 -4.19 -7.85 11.67
C GLY A 156 -4.16 -8.82 10.49
N GLU A 157 -3.03 -8.87 9.75
CA GLU A 157 -2.84 -9.72 8.55
C GLU A 157 -3.09 -11.21 8.82
N GLN A 158 -2.88 -11.64 10.07
CA GLN A 158 -3.10 -13.00 10.55
C GLN A 158 -4.57 -13.49 10.46
N HIS A 159 -5.54 -12.58 10.26
CA HIS A 159 -6.94 -12.95 10.02
C HIS A 159 -7.26 -13.28 8.55
N TYR A 160 -6.44 -12.81 7.61
CA TYR A 160 -6.81 -12.77 6.19
C TYR A 160 -5.97 -13.68 5.29
N ASP A 161 -4.80 -14.14 5.76
CA ASP A 161 -3.87 -14.91 4.95
C ASP A 161 -3.48 -16.25 5.60
N PRO A 162 -3.98 -17.39 5.09
CA PRO A 162 -3.54 -18.73 5.50
C PRO A 162 -2.07 -19.03 5.15
N GLU A 163 -1.47 -18.35 4.17
CA GLU A 163 -0.11 -18.64 3.68
C GLU A 163 0.99 -17.95 4.51
N ASN A 164 0.68 -16.87 5.23
CA ASN A 164 1.59 -16.23 6.19
C ASN A 164 1.64 -16.93 7.58
N TYR A 165 0.85 -17.99 7.77
CA TYR A 165 0.89 -18.83 8.98
C TYR A 165 2.21 -19.61 9.12
N PHE A 166 2.92 -19.80 8.01
CA PHE A 166 4.08 -20.71 7.89
C PHE A 166 5.37 -20.25 8.57
N HIS A 167 5.38 -19.13 9.28
CA HIS A 167 6.57 -18.70 10.02
C HIS A 167 6.58 -19.09 11.50
N PHE A 168 5.44 -19.34 12.18
CA PHE A 168 5.45 -19.60 13.64
C PHE A 168 4.31 -20.45 14.27
N GLY A 169 3.45 -21.20 13.55
CA GLY A 169 2.36 -21.94 14.23
C GLY A 169 1.68 -23.11 13.50
N ASP A 170 0.97 -23.94 14.29
CA ASP A 170 0.19 -25.14 13.92
C ASP A 170 -1.15 -24.80 13.22
N PRO A 171 -1.48 -25.41 12.06
CA PRO A 171 -2.74 -25.23 11.31
C PRO A 171 -4.05 -25.36 12.10
N SER A 172 -4.05 -26.03 13.25
CA SER A 172 -5.22 -26.17 14.13
C SER A 172 -5.72 -24.83 14.72
N ASN A 173 -4.82 -23.85 14.88
CA ASN A 173 -5.14 -22.55 15.50
C ASN A 173 -5.86 -21.56 14.55
N PHE A 174 -5.82 -21.79 13.23
CA PHE A 174 -6.48 -20.91 12.24
C PHE A 174 -8.02 -21.07 12.27
N HIS A 175 -8.52 -22.30 12.27
CA HIS A 175 -9.96 -22.58 12.43
C HIS A 175 -10.47 -22.05 13.77
N ALA A 176 -9.69 -22.23 14.84
CA ALA A 176 -10.05 -21.71 16.16
C ALA A 176 -10.13 -20.17 16.19
N GLN A 177 -9.35 -19.45 15.38
CA GLN A 177 -9.44 -17.99 15.28
C GLN A 177 -10.68 -17.55 14.49
N GLN A 178 -10.98 -18.20 13.37
CA GLN A 178 -12.20 -17.92 12.59
C GLN A 178 -13.47 -18.20 13.39
N ASP A 179 -13.50 -19.30 14.14
CA ASP A 179 -14.62 -19.64 15.02
C ASP A 179 -14.79 -18.61 16.15
N ARG A 180 -13.69 -18.10 16.70
CA ARG A 180 -13.71 -17.02 17.70
C ARG A 180 -14.27 -15.73 17.12
N ASP A 181 -13.82 -15.33 15.94
CA ASP A 181 -14.28 -14.10 15.28
C ASP A 181 -15.77 -14.18 14.90
N ALA A 182 -16.19 -15.30 14.31
CA ALA A 182 -17.59 -15.56 13.98
C ALA A 182 -18.48 -15.54 15.24
N ARG A 183 -18.01 -16.15 16.33
CA ARG A 183 -18.71 -16.13 17.62
C ARG A 183 -18.80 -14.73 18.23
N LYS A 184 -17.76 -13.89 18.12
CA LYS A 184 -17.83 -12.49 18.55
C LYS A 184 -18.94 -11.74 17.80
N VAL A 185 -18.96 -11.87 16.47
CA VAL A 185 -19.98 -11.24 15.61
C VAL A 185 -21.39 -11.65 16.04
N GLU A 186 -21.61 -12.95 16.24
CA GLU A 186 -22.93 -13.47 16.65
C GLU A 186 -23.34 -12.99 18.05
N LEU A 187 -22.42 -13.00 19.02
CA LEU A 187 -22.70 -12.54 20.39
C LEU A 187 -22.99 -11.03 20.45
N CYS A 188 -22.24 -10.21 19.70
CA CYS A 188 -22.55 -8.77 19.58
C CYS A 188 -23.94 -8.55 18.97
N LYS A 189 -24.28 -9.29 17.91
CA LYS A 189 -25.59 -9.19 17.26
C LYS A 189 -26.73 -9.55 18.24
N HIS A 190 -26.59 -10.62 19.01
CA HIS A 190 -27.59 -11.02 20.01
C HIS A 190 -27.70 -10.02 21.17
N ALA A 191 -26.62 -9.31 21.51
CA ALA A 191 -26.63 -8.27 22.52
C ALA A 191 -27.15 -6.90 22.01
N GLY A 192 -27.47 -6.78 20.72
CA GLY A 192 -27.87 -5.51 20.11
C GLY A 192 -26.70 -4.53 19.90
N VAL A 193 -25.46 -5.03 19.95
CA VAL A 193 -24.24 -4.24 19.77
C VAL A 193 -23.83 -4.25 18.30
N ARG A 194 -23.61 -3.05 17.76
CA ARG A 194 -23.06 -2.84 16.43
C ARG A 194 -21.55 -3.05 16.48
N LEU A 195 -21.03 -4.01 15.72
CA LEU A 195 -19.61 -4.35 15.71
C LEU A 195 -18.96 -3.87 14.41
N LEU A 196 -18.03 -2.91 14.51
CA LEU A 196 -17.22 -2.42 13.41
C LEU A 196 -15.91 -3.22 13.33
N ILE A 197 -15.69 -3.93 12.24
CA ILE A 197 -14.45 -4.68 12.00
C ILE A 197 -13.58 -3.87 11.03
N ILE A 198 -12.35 -3.57 11.44
CA ILE A 198 -11.40 -2.78 10.65
C ILE A 198 -10.21 -3.67 10.23
N PRO A 199 -10.08 -3.98 8.93
CA PRO A 199 -8.92 -4.70 8.44
C PRO A 199 -7.63 -3.86 8.43
N CYS A 200 -6.50 -4.47 8.73
CA CYS A 200 -5.18 -3.82 8.74
C CYS A 200 -4.76 -3.26 7.38
N PHE A 201 -5.18 -3.88 6.27
CA PHE A 201 -4.85 -3.45 4.91
C PHE A 201 -5.63 -2.22 4.43
N VAL A 202 -6.59 -1.70 5.21
CA VAL A 202 -7.30 -0.47 4.88
C VAL A 202 -6.35 0.73 4.92
N ASN A 203 -6.09 1.38 3.78
CA ASN A 203 -5.15 2.50 3.74
C ASN A 203 -5.71 3.78 4.40
N ASP A 204 -6.96 4.13 4.12
CA ASP A 204 -7.64 5.27 4.74
C ASP A 204 -8.65 4.79 5.80
N LYS A 205 -8.13 4.63 7.02
CA LYS A 205 -8.91 4.18 8.18
C LYS A 205 -10.06 5.14 8.50
N ARG A 206 -9.85 6.45 8.38
CA ARG A 206 -10.87 7.44 8.73
C ARG A 206 -12.04 7.37 7.76
N THR A 207 -11.76 7.38 6.46
CA THR A 207 -12.81 7.26 5.44
C THR A 207 -13.54 5.93 5.53
N PHE A 208 -12.81 4.83 5.79
CA PHE A 208 -13.43 3.52 6.02
C PHE A 208 -14.37 3.53 7.23
N VAL A 209 -13.92 4.04 8.39
CA VAL A 209 -14.73 4.14 9.60
C VAL A 209 -15.98 4.98 9.34
N LEU A 210 -15.84 6.18 8.75
CA LEU A 210 -16.98 7.04 8.44
C LEU A 210 -17.98 6.35 7.50
N THR A 211 -17.48 5.70 6.45
CA THR A 211 -18.32 4.99 5.47
C THR A 211 -19.07 3.82 6.12
N ALA A 212 -18.41 3.08 7.01
CA ALA A 212 -19.02 1.98 7.72
C ALA A 212 -20.08 2.46 8.73
N LEU A 213 -19.80 3.55 9.45
CA LEU A 213 -20.73 4.15 10.42
C LEU A 213 -22.02 4.65 9.76
N LEU A 214 -21.98 5.06 8.48
CA LEU A 214 -23.17 5.48 7.73
C LEU A 214 -24.24 4.39 7.58
N GLN A 215 -23.92 3.13 7.87
CA GLN A 215 -24.91 2.04 7.94
C GLN A 215 -25.82 2.15 9.17
N TRP A 216 -25.41 2.90 10.19
CA TRP A 216 -26.06 2.95 11.50
C TRP A 216 -26.34 4.36 12.02
N PHE A 217 -25.63 5.36 11.48
CA PHE A 217 -25.71 6.75 11.88
C PHE A 217 -25.91 7.63 10.65
N THR A 218 -26.59 8.76 10.82
CA THR A 218 -26.71 9.78 9.78
C THR A 218 -25.42 10.59 9.65
N TRP A 219 -25.19 11.21 8.48
CA TRP A 219 -24.04 12.11 8.28
C TRP A 219 -24.00 13.21 9.34
N ALA A 220 -25.14 13.79 9.72
CA ALA A 220 -25.22 14.83 10.76
C ALA A 220 -24.75 14.36 12.15
N GLN A 221 -24.82 13.06 12.44
CA GLN A 221 -24.38 12.50 13.73
C GLN A 221 -22.88 12.20 13.77
N ILE A 222 -22.22 12.06 12.62
CA ILE A 222 -20.80 11.65 12.54
C ILE A 222 -19.90 12.69 11.86
N ALA A 223 -20.49 13.63 11.13
CA ALA A 223 -19.80 14.80 10.60
C ALA A 223 -19.75 15.86 11.70
N GLN A 224 -18.55 16.15 12.19
CA GLN A 224 -18.32 17.25 13.11
C GLN A 224 -18.86 18.56 12.50
N PRO A 225 -19.48 19.46 13.29
CA PRO A 225 -19.58 20.84 12.88
C PRO A 225 -18.16 21.37 12.72
N GLU A 226 -17.85 22.04 11.61
CA GLU A 226 -16.55 22.68 11.41
C GLU A 226 -16.19 23.50 12.66
N LEU A 227 -15.05 23.19 13.28
CA LEU A 227 -14.49 24.01 14.34
C LEU A 227 -14.38 25.45 13.80
N PRO A 228 -14.96 26.47 14.46
CA PRO A 228 -14.75 27.84 14.03
C PRO A 228 -13.25 28.15 14.10
N GLY A 229 -12.69 28.50 12.94
CA GLY A 229 -11.28 28.88 12.77
C GLY A 229 -10.94 30.24 13.35
#